data_AF-A0A0D1CS40-F1
#
_entry.id   AF-A0A0D1CS40-F1
#
_cell.length_a   1.000
_cell.length_b   1.000
_cell.length_c   1.000
_cell.angle_alpha   90.00
_cell.angle_beta   90.00
_cell.angle_gamma   90.00
#
_symmetry.space_group_name_H-M   'P 1'
#
loop_
_entity.id
_entity.type
_entity.pdbx_description
1 polymer ?
#
loop_
_entity_poly.entity_id
_entity_poly.type
_entity_poly.pdbx_seq_one_letter_code
_entity_poly.pdbx_strand_id
1 'polypeptide(L)'
;MMRAILTGLSALILSGCVQSTSTNGFDAATSQVALQRMRFAAEAVCLNNRTRASQDRAARRLAFPVRERQDGAITYVNPGTLTFLRLGPSPVQALNTADGRRTFGGGHGCSVGSPAVGLAAANRVVGELLAPRLLEGDPRVASPLGAGSNAADGAGVFFDDLAVTVPIAQTTITDSEGRGQRFTHPVILILHERAR
;
A
#
# COMPACT_ATOMS: atom_id res chain seq x y z
N MET A 1 19.86 56.11 36.38
CA MET A 1 19.05 56.60 35.23
C MET A 1 19.15 55.52 34.15
N MET A 2 18.13 54.66 33.97
CA MET A 2 16.97 54.81 33.05
C MET A 2 17.44 54.87 31.58
N ARG A 3 17.01 54.11 30.55
CA ARG A 3 16.02 53.05 30.23
C ARG A 3 16.40 52.56 28.79
N ALA A 4 16.49 51.27 28.48
CA ALA A 4 15.52 50.39 27.78
C ALA A 4 15.26 50.67 26.27
N ILE A 5 15.30 49.60 25.45
CA ILE A 5 14.44 49.18 24.27
C ILE A 5 15.26 48.13 23.46
N LEU A 6 15.07 46.82 23.63
CA LEU A 6 14.13 45.89 22.96
C LEU A 6 14.13 45.92 21.42
N THR A 7 14.61 44.81 20.82
CA THR A 7 14.12 44.07 19.62
C THR A 7 15.26 43.12 19.21
N GLY A 8 15.17 41.79 19.24
CA GLY A 8 14.07 40.94 18.84
C GLY A 8 14.37 40.40 17.43
N LEU A 9 15.06 39.26 17.32
CA LEU A 9 14.93 38.39 16.14
C LEU A 9 15.33 36.95 16.49
N SER A 10 14.32 36.17 16.84
CA SER A 10 14.34 34.72 16.94
C SER A 10 14.58 34.13 15.54
N ALA A 11 15.79 33.63 15.27
CA ALA A 11 16.02 32.78 14.10
C ALA A 11 15.67 31.33 14.46
N LEU A 12 14.38 31.02 14.40
CA LEU A 12 13.86 29.66 14.31
C LEU A 12 14.39 29.03 13.02
N ILE A 13 15.42 28.18 13.13
CA ILE A 13 15.80 27.27 12.06
C ILE A 13 14.82 26.08 12.11
N LEU A 14 13.64 26.29 11.54
CA LEU A 14 12.75 25.23 11.08
C LEU A 14 13.26 24.74 9.72
N SER A 15 14.40 24.05 9.71
CA SER A 15 14.81 23.30 8.51
C SER A 15 14.08 21.96 8.50
N GLY A 16 12.87 22.00 7.94
CA GLY A 16 12.21 20.90 7.24
C GLY A 16 12.27 19.52 7.89
N CYS A 17 11.21 19.14 8.60
CA CYS A 17 10.77 17.74 8.59
C CYS A 17 10.62 17.34 7.12
N VAL A 18 11.54 16.51 6.62
CA VAL A 18 11.45 15.94 5.27
C VAL A 18 10.17 15.12 5.23
N GLN A 19 9.10 15.70 4.71
CA GLN A 19 7.92 14.96 4.27
C GLN A 19 8.35 14.17 3.03
N SER A 20 8.90 12.98 3.23
CA SER A 20 9.04 12.01 2.15
C SER A 20 7.69 11.36 1.85
N THR A 21 6.70 12.18 1.51
CA THR A 21 5.44 11.79 0.85
C THR A 21 5.59 11.96 -0.66
N SER A 22 6.76 11.58 -1.20
CA SER A 22 7.18 11.87 -2.57
C SER A 22 6.49 10.94 -3.56
N THR A 23 5.88 11.50 -4.60
CA THR A 23 5.42 10.79 -5.80
C THR A 23 6.57 10.48 -6.74
N ASN A 24 7.80 10.30 -6.23
CA ASN A 24 9.02 10.03 -7.00
C ASN A 24 9.25 10.96 -8.22
N GLY A 25 8.74 12.20 -8.17
CA GLY A 25 8.88 13.16 -9.26
C GLY A 25 7.91 12.97 -10.44
N PHE A 26 6.91 12.08 -10.33
CA PHE A 26 5.86 11.91 -11.34
C PHE A 26 4.87 13.08 -11.32
N ASP A 27 4.35 13.45 -12.50
CA ASP A 27 3.36 14.51 -12.65
C ASP A 27 1.98 14.12 -12.05
N ALA A 28 1.13 15.13 -11.83
CA ALA A 28 -0.16 14.95 -11.17
C ALA A 28 -1.11 14.03 -11.95
N ALA A 29 -1.09 14.08 -13.28
CA ALA A 29 -1.97 13.26 -14.13
C ALA A 29 -1.58 11.78 -14.02
N THR A 30 -0.30 11.47 -14.12
CA THR A 30 0.28 10.14 -13.96
C THR A 30 -0.01 9.60 -12.57
N SER A 31 0.22 10.39 -11.52
CA SER A 31 -0.10 10.02 -10.14
C SER A 31 -1.59 9.72 -9.94
N GLN A 32 -2.49 10.51 -10.54
CA GLN A 32 -3.93 10.30 -10.42
C GLN A 32 -4.39 9.02 -11.13
N VAL A 33 -3.91 8.77 -12.35
CA VAL A 33 -4.23 7.54 -13.08
C VAL A 33 -3.65 6.33 -12.36
N ALA A 34 -2.41 6.42 -11.87
CA ALA A 34 -1.78 5.37 -11.08
C ALA A 34 -2.58 5.07 -9.80
N LEU A 35 -3.06 6.09 -9.10
CA LEU A 35 -3.90 5.94 -7.90
C LEU A 35 -5.21 5.21 -8.22
N GLN A 36 -5.90 5.60 -9.29
CA GLN A 36 -7.13 4.95 -9.74
C GLN A 36 -6.89 3.48 -10.11
N ARG A 37 -5.80 3.19 -10.83
CA ARG A 37 -5.41 1.82 -11.20
C ARG A 37 -5.04 0.98 -9.99
N MET A 38 -4.31 1.57 -9.03
CA MET A 38 -4.00 0.91 -7.77
C MET A 38 -5.26 0.54 -7.00
N ARG A 39 -6.18 1.49 -6.82
CA ARG A 39 -7.48 1.23 -6.16
C ARG A 39 -8.25 0.12 -6.87
N PHE A 40 -8.41 0.25 -8.19
CA PHE A 40 -9.14 -0.73 -8.99
C PHE A 40 -8.51 -2.13 -8.91
N ALA A 41 -7.19 -2.26 -9.05
CA ALA A 41 -6.53 -3.56 -8.98
C ALA A 41 -6.57 -4.15 -7.56
N ALA A 42 -6.40 -3.33 -6.53
CA ALA A 42 -6.52 -3.75 -5.14
C ALA A 42 -7.92 -4.30 -4.85
N GLU A 43 -8.97 -3.68 -5.38
CA GLU A 43 -10.35 -4.15 -5.20
C GLU A 43 -10.67 -5.37 -6.09
N ALA A 44 -10.58 -5.19 -7.41
CA ALA A 44 -11.07 -6.14 -8.40
C ALA A 44 -10.22 -7.41 -8.48
N VAL A 45 -8.92 -7.32 -8.18
CA VAL A 45 -8.03 -8.48 -8.14
C VAL A 45 -7.84 -8.96 -6.71
N CYS A 46 -7.32 -8.12 -5.81
CA CYS A 46 -6.85 -8.61 -4.53
C CYS A 46 -7.98 -8.85 -3.51
N LEU A 47 -8.85 -7.87 -3.28
CA LEU A 47 -9.87 -7.94 -2.24
C LEU A 47 -10.98 -8.93 -2.60
N ASN A 48 -11.47 -8.89 -3.84
CA ASN A 48 -12.60 -9.71 -4.28
C ASN A 48 -12.24 -11.17 -4.62
N ASN A 49 -10.96 -11.55 -4.59
CA ASN A 49 -10.51 -12.90 -4.91
C ASN A 49 -9.59 -13.44 -3.82
N ARG A 50 -10.03 -14.50 -3.12
CA ARG A 50 -9.35 -15.01 -1.93
C ARG A 50 -8.13 -15.90 -2.23
N THR A 51 -8.09 -16.52 -3.40
CA THR A 51 -7.04 -17.49 -3.75
C THR A 51 -6.11 -16.95 -4.83
N ARG A 52 -4.86 -17.42 -4.83
CA ARG A 52 -3.89 -17.13 -5.91
C ARG A 52 -4.46 -17.42 -7.30
N ALA A 53 -5.15 -18.55 -7.46
CA ALA A 53 -5.71 -18.95 -8.75
C ALA A 53 -6.83 -17.99 -9.20
N SER A 54 -7.73 -17.57 -8.29
CA SER A 54 -8.76 -16.58 -8.61
C SER A 54 -8.17 -15.21 -8.93
N GLN A 55 -7.11 -14.80 -8.21
CA GLN A 55 -6.44 -13.52 -8.45
C GLN A 55 -5.70 -13.51 -9.80
N ASP A 56 -4.98 -14.60 -10.16
CA ASP A 56 -4.34 -14.71 -11.48
C ASP A 56 -5.38 -14.63 -12.61
N ARG A 57 -6.50 -15.35 -12.47
CA ARG A 57 -7.60 -15.27 -13.44
C ARG A 57 -8.16 -13.86 -13.56
N ALA A 58 -8.39 -13.16 -12.45
CA ALA A 58 -8.87 -11.79 -12.46
C ALA A 58 -7.87 -10.84 -13.14
N ALA A 59 -6.58 -10.92 -12.80
CA ALA A 59 -5.52 -10.12 -13.40
C ALA A 59 -5.47 -10.29 -14.93
N ARG A 60 -5.57 -11.53 -15.42
CA ARG A 60 -5.59 -11.84 -16.86
C ARG A 60 -6.84 -11.31 -17.57
N ARG A 61 -8.02 -11.42 -16.94
CA ARG A 61 -9.27 -10.88 -17.50
C ARG A 61 -9.25 -9.36 -17.65
N LEU A 62 -8.50 -8.69 -16.77
CA LEU A 62 -8.27 -7.26 -16.83
C LEU A 62 -7.10 -6.88 -17.76
N ALA A 63 -6.58 -7.83 -18.53
CA ALA A 63 -5.48 -7.66 -19.49
C ALA A 63 -4.22 -7.03 -18.88
N PHE A 64 -3.93 -7.29 -17.60
CA PHE A 64 -2.67 -6.87 -17.01
C PHE A 64 -1.50 -7.63 -17.67
N PRO A 65 -0.49 -6.94 -18.22
CA PRO A 65 0.66 -7.59 -18.82
C PRO A 65 1.47 -8.34 -17.76
N VAL A 66 1.80 -9.61 -18.00
CA VAL A 66 2.75 -10.35 -17.16
C VAL A 66 4.14 -9.79 -17.42
N ARG A 67 4.79 -9.30 -16.37
CA ARG A 67 6.18 -8.83 -16.43
C ARG A 67 7.15 -9.95 -16.10
N GLU A 68 6.85 -10.73 -15.08
CA GLU A 68 7.81 -11.68 -14.51
C GLU A 68 7.10 -12.83 -13.77
N ARG A 69 7.75 -13.99 -13.76
CA ARG A 69 7.43 -15.11 -12.86
C ARG A 69 8.72 -15.60 -12.22
N GLN A 70 8.91 -15.29 -10.94
CA GLN A 70 10.12 -15.63 -10.20
C GLN A 70 9.76 -15.93 -8.74
N ASP A 71 10.49 -16.86 -8.11
CA ASP A 71 10.40 -17.18 -6.68
C ASP A 71 8.97 -17.47 -6.20
N GLY A 72 8.22 -18.19 -7.02
CA GLY A 72 6.83 -18.53 -6.74
C GLY A 72 5.86 -17.35 -6.81
N ALA A 73 6.29 -16.16 -7.26
CA ALA A 73 5.44 -15.00 -7.50
C ALA A 73 5.17 -14.77 -8.99
N ILE A 74 4.06 -14.08 -9.29
CA ILE A 74 3.73 -13.55 -10.61
C ILE A 74 3.60 -12.04 -10.45
N THR A 75 4.36 -11.29 -11.22
CA THR A 75 4.32 -9.82 -11.24
C THR A 75 3.72 -9.36 -12.56
N TYR A 76 2.67 -8.56 -12.47
CA TYR A 76 2.05 -7.87 -13.59
C TYR A 76 2.39 -6.39 -13.51
N VAL A 77 2.62 -5.78 -14.66
CA VAL A 77 3.00 -4.36 -14.74
C VAL A 77 2.18 -3.67 -15.81
N ASN A 78 1.54 -2.57 -15.43
CA ASN A 78 1.04 -1.61 -16.40
C ASN A 78 2.12 -0.53 -16.62
N PRO A 79 2.83 -0.52 -17.76
CA PRO A 79 3.94 0.41 -17.99
C PRO A 79 3.49 1.87 -18.08
N GLY A 80 2.27 2.14 -18.58
CA GLY A 80 1.76 3.51 -18.73
C GLY A 80 1.46 4.21 -17.40
N THR A 81 1.26 3.44 -16.32
CA THR A 81 0.91 3.98 -14.99
C THR A 81 1.85 3.49 -13.89
N LEU A 82 2.92 2.78 -14.28
CA LEU A 82 3.88 2.11 -13.41
C LEU A 82 3.19 1.39 -12.24
N THR A 83 2.09 0.69 -12.53
CA THR A 83 1.32 -0.02 -11.52
C THR A 83 1.75 -1.47 -11.51
N PHE A 84 2.22 -1.92 -10.35
CA PHE A 84 2.72 -3.25 -10.09
C PHE A 84 1.66 -4.02 -9.31
N LEU A 85 1.24 -5.16 -9.85
CA LEU A 85 0.41 -6.14 -9.15
C LEU A 85 1.26 -7.39 -8.97
N ARG A 86 1.46 -7.83 -7.73
CA ARG A 86 2.23 -9.04 -7.42
C ARG A 86 1.37 -10.05 -6.68
N LEU A 87 1.37 -11.28 -7.19
CA LEU A 87 0.67 -12.44 -6.63
C LEU A 87 1.72 -13.47 -6.21
N GLY A 88 1.90 -13.74 -4.92
CA GLY A 88 2.89 -14.73 -4.50
C GLY A 88 3.15 -14.75 -2.99
N PRO A 89 4.29 -15.31 -2.55
CA PRO A 89 4.65 -15.33 -1.14
C PRO A 89 4.61 -13.94 -0.54
N SER A 90 4.06 -13.83 0.67
CA SER A 90 3.91 -12.58 1.41
C SER A 90 4.69 -12.60 2.72
N PRO A 91 5.18 -11.45 3.19
CA PRO A 91 5.77 -11.34 4.51
C PRO A 91 4.71 -11.60 5.58
N VAL A 92 5.08 -12.30 6.65
CA VAL A 92 4.23 -12.46 7.83
C VAL A 92 3.94 -11.08 8.42
N GLN A 93 2.66 -10.78 8.62
CA GLN A 93 2.18 -9.62 9.35
C GLN A 93 1.79 -10.03 10.76
N ALA A 94 1.88 -9.12 11.72
CA ALA A 94 1.49 -9.41 13.09
C ALA A 94 0.73 -8.24 13.69
N LEU A 95 -0.29 -8.58 14.49
CA LEU A 95 -1.05 -7.67 15.32
C LEU A 95 -0.87 -8.10 16.77
N ASN A 96 -0.48 -7.16 17.64
CA ASN A 96 -0.52 -7.37 19.07
C ASN A 96 -1.94 -7.07 19.55
N THR A 97 -2.62 -8.07 20.09
CA THR A 97 -3.95 -7.96 20.73
C THR A 97 -3.81 -8.09 22.24
N ALA A 98 -4.88 -7.80 22.99
CA ALA A 98 -4.90 -7.97 24.45
C ALA A 98 -4.59 -9.41 24.88
N ASP A 99 -5.00 -10.40 24.07
CA ASP A 99 -4.80 -11.84 24.34
C ASP A 99 -3.45 -12.39 23.82
N GLY A 100 -2.62 -11.55 23.19
CA GLY A 100 -1.29 -11.93 22.69
C GLY A 100 -1.02 -11.49 21.24
N ARG A 101 -0.04 -12.12 20.59
CA ARG A 101 0.33 -11.76 19.22
C ARG A 101 -0.39 -12.65 18.21
N ARG A 102 -1.25 -12.05 17.38
CA ARG A 102 -1.88 -12.72 16.23
C ARG A 102 -1.03 -12.48 14.98
N THR A 103 -0.75 -13.54 14.22
CA THR A 103 0.01 -13.47 12.97
C THR A 103 -0.92 -13.71 11.79
N PHE A 104 -0.68 -12.98 10.71
CA PHE A 104 -1.33 -13.09 9.41
C PHE A 104 -0.26 -13.40 8.36
N GLY A 105 -0.62 -14.15 7.33
CA GLY A 105 0.32 -14.58 6.29
C GLY A 105 1.05 -15.90 6.60
N GLY A 106 1.99 -16.26 5.72
CA GLY A 106 2.63 -17.59 5.72
C GLY A 106 2.31 -18.47 4.51
N GLY A 107 1.79 -17.89 3.42
CA GLY A 107 1.55 -18.63 2.18
C GLY A 107 1.50 -17.74 0.94
N HIS A 108 0.45 -16.94 0.80
CA HIS A 108 0.18 -16.17 -0.41
C HIS A 108 -0.44 -14.81 -0.08
N GLY A 109 -0.04 -13.78 -0.80
CA GLY A 109 -0.61 -12.45 -0.74
C GLY A 109 -0.75 -11.82 -2.12
N CYS A 110 -1.60 -10.79 -2.17
CA CYS A 110 -1.82 -9.96 -3.34
C CYS A 110 -1.45 -8.53 -2.99
N SER A 111 -0.52 -7.95 -3.74
CA SER A 111 0.03 -6.65 -3.42
C SER A 111 0.02 -5.72 -4.63
N VAL A 112 -0.46 -4.49 -4.45
CA VAL A 112 -0.59 -3.49 -5.54
C VAL A 112 0.11 -2.21 -5.15
N GLY A 113 1.00 -1.71 -6.02
CA GLY A 113 1.78 -0.49 -5.75
C GLY A 113 2.14 0.28 -7.01
N SER A 114 2.56 1.53 -6.84
CA SER A 114 3.10 2.35 -7.92
C SER A 114 4.10 3.39 -7.39
N PRO A 115 5.26 3.56 -8.02
CA PRO A 115 6.17 4.67 -7.79
C PRO A 115 5.54 6.06 -7.92
N ALA A 116 4.48 6.19 -8.72
CA ALA A 116 3.78 7.46 -8.92
C ALA A 116 2.81 7.82 -7.78
N VAL A 117 2.60 6.93 -6.81
CA VAL A 117 1.63 7.11 -5.72
C VAL A 117 2.35 7.27 -4.39
N GLY A 118 2.08 8.39 -3.71
CA GLY A 118 2.59 8.64 -2.36
C GLY A 118 1.80 7.89 -1.28
N LEU A 119 2.42 7.75 -0.11
CA LEU A 119 1.86 6.98 1.00
C LEU A 119 0.48 7.47 1.47
N ALA A 120 0.30 8.78 1.61
CA ALA A 120 -0.98 9.36 2.05
C ALA A 120 -2.14 8.99 1.11
N ALA A 121 -1.87 8.94 -0.19
CA ALA A 121 -2.86 8.52 -1.18
C ALA A 121 -3.13 7.01 -1.11
N ALA A 122 -2.11 6.18 -0.88
CA ALA A 122 -2.28 4.74 -0.66
C ALA A 122 -3.10 4.45 0.61
N ASN A 123 -2.83 5.15 1.72
CA ASN A 123 -3.61 5.04 2.96
C ASN A 123 -5.08 5.44 2.74
N ARG A 124 -5.33 6.52 1.98
CA ARG A 124 -6.69 6.91 1.60
C ARG A 124 -7.41 5.79 0.83
N VAL A 125 -6.74 5.18 -0.13
CA VAL A 125 -7.30 4.04 -0.88
C VAL A 125 -7.64 2.89 0.05
N VAL A 126 -6.81 2.56 1.03
CA VAL A 126 -7.14 1.52 2.03
C VAL A 126 -8.41 1.88 2.80
N GLY A 127 -8.54 3.12 3.27
CA GLY A 127 -9.76 3.59 3.92
C GLY A 127 -11.01 3.48 3.04
N GLU A 128 -10.90 3.87 1.77
CA GLU A 128 -12.00 3.77 0.79
C GLU A 128 -12.39 2.32 0.47
N LEU A 129 -11.41 1.42 0.32
CA LEU A 129 -11.64 -0.01 0.07
C LEU A 129 -12.32 -0.70 1.25
N LEU A 130 -11.97 -0.28 2.46
CA LEU A 130 -12.48 -0.88 3.69
C LEU A 130 -13.73 -0.19 4.22
N ALA A 131 -14.09 1.00 3.75
CA ALA A 131 -15.28 1.72 4.20
C ALA A 131 -16.55 0.85 4.20
N PRO A 132 -16.86 0.04 3.16
CA PRO A 132 -18.01 -0.87 3.19
C PRO A 132 -17.95 -1.93 4.31
N ARG A 133 -16.75 -2.29 4.77
CA ARG A 133 -16.51 -3.20 5.90
C ARG A 133 -16.39 -2.48 7.26
N LEU A 134 -16.41 -1.15 7.29
CA LEU A 134 -16.20 -0.35 8.50
C LEU A 134 -17.45 0.48 8.88
N LEU A 135 -18.46 0.53 8.01
CA LEU A 135 -19.73 1.17 8.34
C LEU A 135 -20.46 0.36 9.42
N GLU A 136 -20.50 0.92 10.62
CA GLU A 136 -21.24 0.40 11.77
C GLU A 136 -22.75 0.31 11.45
N GLY A 137 -23.37 -0.82 11.79
CA GLY A 137 -24.83 -1.00 11.75
C GLY A 137 -25.32 -2.27 11.06
N ASP A 138 -24.50 -2.93 10.25
CA ASP A 138 -24.83 -4.27 9.72
C ASP A 138 -24.12 -5.36 10.55
N PRO A 139 -24.85 -6.22 11.28
CA PRO A 139 -24.26 -7.31 12.08
C PRO A 139 -23.54 -8.37 11.22
N ARG A 140 -23.59 -8.27 9.88
CA ARG A 140 -22.79 -9.08 8.94
C ARG A 140 -21.42 -8.49 8.65
N VAL A 141 -21.16 -7.25 9.07
CA VAL A 141 -19.90 -6.55 8.84
C VAL A 141 -18.95 -6.86 9.99
N ALA A 142 -17.90 -7.63 9.69
CA ALA A 142 -16.91 -8.03 10.69
C ALA A 142 -16.19 -6.79 11.25
N SER A 143 -16.25 -6.60 12.56
CA SER A 143 -15.47 -5.56 13.23
C SER A 143 -13.97 -5.86 13.07
N PRO A 144 -13.13 -4.84 12.85
CA PRO A 144 -11.69 -5.04 12.82
C PRO A 144 -11.20 -5.52 14.19
N LEU A 145 -10.32 -6.51 14.19
CA LEU A 145 -9.58 -6.96 15.37
C LEU A 145 -8.60 -5.90 15.87
N GLY A 146 -8.17 -5.02 14.97
CA GLY A 146 -7.30 -3.91 15.28
C GLY A 146 -6.93 -3.10 14.04
N ALA A 147 -6.48 -1.88 14.28
CA ALA A 147 -5.93 -0.99 13.28
C ALA A 147 -4.71 -0.25 13.84
N GLY A 148 -3.80 0.17 12.97
CA GLY A 148 -2.61 0.92 13.36
C GLY A 148 -1.79 1.38 12.16
N SER A 149 -0.57 1.83 12.41
CA SER A 149 0.39 2.22 11.38
C SER A 149 1.75 1.56 11.60
N ASN A 150 2.49 1.33 10.52
CA ASN A 150 3.90 0.92 10.60
C ASN A 150 4.81 2.15 10.83
N ALA A 151 6.12 1.92 10.99
CA ALA A 151 7.10 2.99 11.24
C ALA A 151 7.23 4.01 10.10
N ALA A 152 6.69 3.71 8.92
CA ALA A 152 6.64 4.62 7.79
C ALA A 152 5.26 5.29 7.66
N ASP A 153 4.38 5.22 8.67
CA ASP A 153 2.99 5.71 8.66
C ASP A 153 2.03 5.00 7.68
N GLY A 154 2.42 3.82 7.18
CA GLY A 154 1.54 2.99 6.37
C GLY A 154 0.46 2.33 7.19
N ALA A 155 -0.80 2.47 6.77
CA ALA A 155 -1.96 1.94 7.48
C ALA A 155 -1.95 0.40 7.54
N GLY A 156 -2.48 -0.15 8.62
CA GLY A 156 -2.76 -1.57 8.79
C GLY A 156 -4.12 -1.77 9.44
N VAL A 157 -4.97 -2.60 8.84
CA VAL A 157 -6.28 -2.98 9.37
C VAL A 157 -6.42 -4.50 9.28
N PHE A 158 -6.84 -5.11 10.38
CA PHE A 158 -6.86 -6.55 10.56
C PHE A 158 -8.27 -7.00 10.94
N PHE A 159 -8.80 -7.98 10.23
CA PHE A 159 -10.06 -8.68 10.47
C PHE A 159 -9.76 -10.16 10.71
N ASP A 160 -10.77 -10.94 11.07
CA ASP A 160 -10.58 -12.38 11.27
C ASP A 160 -10.13 -13.13 10.02
N ASP A 161 -10.62 -12.70 8.85
CA ASP A 161 -10.42 -13.37 7.56
C ASP A 161 -9.50 -12.61 6.60
N LEU A 162 -9.07 -11.40 6.97
CA LEU A 162 -8.44 -10.44 6.08
C LEU A 162 -7.45 -9.57 6.84
N ALA A 163 -6.25 -9.37 6.29
CA ALA A 163 -5.37 -8.28 6.68
C ALA A 163 -5.07 -7.38 5.48
N VAL A 164 -5.19 -6.07 5.67
CA VAL A 164 -4.84 -5.05 4.67
C VAL A 164 -3.81 -4.12 5.28
N THR A 165 -2.63 -4.06 4.66
CA THR A 165 -1.49 -3.26 5.17
C THR A 165 -0.86 -2.44 4.04
N VAL A 166 -0.16 -1.36 4.40
CA VAL A 166 0.58 -0.50 3.46
C VAL A 166 2.08 -0.52 3.76
N PRO A 167 2.80 -1.62 3.45
CA PRO A 167 4.26 -1.62 3.49
C PRO A 167 4.87 -0.73 2.40
N ILE A 168 6.17 -0.45 2.58
CA ILE A 168 7.01 0.19 1.57
C ILE A 168 7.76 -0.91 0.81
N ALA A 169 7.74 -0.84 -0.52
CA ALA A 169 8.52 -1.71 -1.39
C ALA A 169 9.53 -0.89 -2.21
N GLN A 170 10.55 -1.59 -2.69
CA GLN A 170 11.51 -1.05 -3.65
C GLN A 170 11.37 -1.78 -4.97
N THR A 171 11.21 -1.03 -6.05
CA THR A 171 11.09 -1.56 -7.41
C THR A 171 12.16 -0.93 -8.30
N THR A 172 12.80 -1.73 -9.14
CA THR A 172 13.74 -1.25 -10.15
C THR A 172 13.03 -1.19 -11.50
N ILE A 173 13.06 -0.04 -12.15
CA ILE A 173 12.61 0.14 -13.54
C ILE A 173 13.85 0.30 -14.40
N THR A 174 13.99 -0.56 -15.41
CA THR A 174 15.09 -0.49 -16.38
C THR A 174 14.61 0.25 -17.62
N ASP A 175 15.32 1.28 -18.03
CA ASP A 175 15.07 1.99 -19.29
C ASP A 175 15.49 1.15 -20.52
N SER A 176 15.19 1.64 -21.72
CA SER A 176 15.56 0.97 -22.98
C SER A 176 17.07 0.90 -23.22
N GLU A 177 17.86 1.70 -22.49
CA GLU A 177 19.33 1.74 -22.56
C GLU A 177 19.98 0.80 -21.53
N GLY A 178 19.18 0.07 -20.74
CA GLY A 178 19.66 -0.87 -19.73
C GLY A 178 19.99 -0.23 -18.38
N ARG A 179 19.73 1.06 -18.17
CA ARG A 179 19.96 1.74 -16.89
C ARG A 179 18.77 1.50 -15.96
N GLY A 180 19.06 0.94 -14.78
CA GLY A 180 18.07 0.70 -13.74
C GLY A 180 17.93 1.89 -12.79
N GLN A 181 16.72 2.43 -12.66
CA GLN A 181 16.36 3.37 -11.61
C GLN A 181 15.55 2.67 -10.51
N ARG A 182 15.97 2.86 -9.26
CA ARG A 182 15.27 2.30 -8.08
C ARG A 182 14.27 3.31 -7.55
N PHE A 183 13.08 2.83 -7.26
CA PHE A 183 11.98 3.60 -6.70
C PHE A 183 11.47 2.95 -5.43
N THR A 184 11.32 3.76 -4.38
CA THR A 184 10.67 3.37 -3.13
C THR A 184 9.22 3.85 -3.18
N HIS A 185 8.26 2.96 -2.88
CA HIS A 185 6.85 3.30 -2.99
C HIS A 185 5.96 2.46 -2.06
N PRO A 186 4.79 2.99 -1.67
CA PRO A 186 3.81 2.21 -0.93
C PRO A 186 3.23 1.09 -1.80
N VAL A 187 2.86 -0.01 -1.12
CA VAL A 187 2.16 -1.13 -1.71
C VAL A 187 1.01 -1.49 -0.79
N ILE A 188 -0.20 -1.61 -1.33
CA ILE A 188 -1.34 -2.16 -0.59
C ILE A 188 -1.21 -3.68 -0.63
N LEU A 189 -0.90 -4.29 0.50
CA LEU A 189 -0.82 -5.74 0.67
C LEU A 189 -2.11 -6.25 1.30
N ILE A 190 -2.77 -7.17 0.58
CA ILE A 190 -3.99 -7.84 0.99
C ILE A 190 -3.70 -9.33 1.20
N LEU A 191 -3.98 -9.80 2.41
CA LEU A 191 -3.84 -11.19 2.83
C LEU A 191 -5.21 -11.74 3.20
N HIS A 192 -5.62 -12.82 2.54
CA HIS A 192 -6.82 -13.56 2.91
C HIS A 192 -6.42 -14.73 3.79
N GLU A 193 -6.94 -14.76 5.01
CA GLU A 193 -6.80 -15.91 5.88
C GLU A 193 -7.84 -16.97 5.47
N ARG A 194 -7.44 -18.24 5.56
CA ARG A 194 -8.42 -19.33 5.48
C ARG A 194 -9.27 -19.25 6.74
N ALA A 195 -10.59 -19.26 6.56
CA ALA A 195 -11.50 -19.50 7.67
C ALA A 195 -11.09 -20.82 8.34
N ARG A 196 -10.84 -20.78 9.65
CA ARG A 196 -10.54 -21.97 10.44
C ARG A 196 -11.80 -22.81 10.62
#